data_AF-A0A6J6BKQ4-F1
#
_entry.id   AF-A0A6J6BKQ4-F1
#
_cell.length_a   1.000
_cell.length_b   1.000
_cell.length_c   1.000
_cell.angle_alpha   90.00
_cell.angle_beta   90.00
_cell.angle_gamma   90.00
#
_symmetry.space_group_name_H-M   'P 1'
#
loop_
_entity.id
_entity.type
_entity.pdbx_description
1 polymer ?
#
loop_
_entity_poly.entity_id
_entity_poly.type
_entity_poly.pdbx_seq_one_letter_code
_entity_poly.pdbx_strand_id
1 'polypeptide(L)'
;MGSRAAIDADYLSAQILEDATMAYEKRQADLGPEVMRELERKVLLSVLDRKWREHLYEMDYLQEGIGLRAMAQRDPLVEYQREGYELFAAMMDGIKEELASLVFNVQVTVEGDGSQVKAAGITEKPVNTTGLQYTAADESGISTKGDVSRNSPCPCGSGKKYKRCHGGA
;
A
#
# COMPACT_ATOMS: atom_id res chain seq x y z
N MET A 1 2.85 20.23 -43.31
CA MET A 1 2.82 19.94 -41.86
C MET A 1 2.56 18.45 -41.73
N GLY A 2 3.58 17.61 -41.48
CA GLY A 2 3.41 16.14 -41.49
C GLY A 2 4.60 15.31 -42.00
N SER A 3 5.81 15.89 -42.08
CA SER A 3 7.01 15.09 -42.32
C SER A 3 7.40 14.31 -41.05
N ARG A 4 7.90 13.07 -41.16
CA ARG A 4 8.43 12.27 -40.04
C ARG A 4 9.45 13.02 -39.16
N ALA A 5 10.17 13.98 -39.73
CA ALA A 5 11.13 14.83 -39.02
C ALA A 5 10.48 15.93 -38.13
N ALA A 6 9.18 16.17 -38.28
CA ALA A 6 8.41 17.14 -37.48
C ALA A 6 7.62 16.47 -36.35
N ILE A 7 7.75 15.15 -36.19
CA ILE A 7 7.18 14.37 -35.09
C ILE A 7 8.35 13.99 -34.19
N ASP A 8 8.83 14.97 -33.42
CA ASP A 8 9.84 14.73 -32.39
C ASP A 8 9.17 14.31 -31.06
N ALA A 9 9.99 13.88 -30.10
CA ALA A 9 9.50 13.41 -28.81
C ALA A 9 8.77 14.51 -28.03
N ASP A 10 9.26 15.75 -28.14
CA ASP A 10 8.68 16.90 -27.47
C ASP A 10 7.28 17.22 -28.02
N TYR A 11 7.12 17.21 -29.34
CA TYR A 11 5.82 17.35 -30.00
C TYR A 11 4.84 16.27 -29.56
N LEU A 12 5.25 15.00 -29.58
CA LEU A 12 4.39 13.88 -29.16
C LEU A 12 3.98 14.01 -27.69
N SER A 13 4.91 14.36 -26.81
CA SER A 13 4.60 14.55 -25.38
C SER A 13 3.61 15.69 -25.16
N ALA A 14 3.78 16.81 -25.87
CA ALA A 14 2.86 17.93 -25.81
C ALA A 14 1.44 17.55 -26.29
N GLN A 15 1.35 16.80 -27.39
CA GLN A 15 0.05 16.35 -27.92
C GLN A 15 -0.64 15.36 -26.99
N ILE A 16 0.09 14.40 -26.40
CA ILE A 16 -0.49 13.46 -25.42
C ILE A 16 -0.98 14.21 -24.16
N LEU A 17 -0.25 15.22 -23.70
CA LEU A 17 -0.68 16.05 -22.56
C LEU A 17 -1.93 16.87 -22.88
N GLU A 18 -2.05 17.38 -24.10
CA GLU A 18 -3.25 18.07 -24.58
C GLU A 18 -4.45 17.11 -24.59
N ASP A 19 -4.30 15.91 -25.17
CA ASP A 19 -5.33 14.87 -25.18
C ASP A 19 -5.76 14.46 -23.76
N ALA A 20 -4.79 14.27 -22.85
CA ALA A 20 -5.07 13.94 -21.46
C ALA A 20 -5.83 15.05 -20.74
N THR A 21 -5.49 16.31 -21.02
CA THR A 21 -6.17 17.48 -20.45
C THR A 21 -7.62 17.55 -20.94
N MET A 22 -7.86 17.38 -22.23
CA MET A 22 -9.21 17.35 -22.81
C MET A 22 -10.05 16.20 -22.22
N ALA A 23 -9.46 15.01 -22.06
CA ALA A 23 -10.14 13.87 -21.46
C ALA A 23 -10.53 14.15 -20.00
N TYR A 24 -9.66 14.83 -19.24
CA TYR A 24 -9.91 15.20 -17.86
C TYR A 24 -11.02 16.26 -17.76
N GLU A 25 -11.00 17.29 -18.61
CA GLU A 25 -12.03 18.33 -18.65
C GLU A 25 -13.41 17.75 -18.98
N LYS A 26 -13.47 16.86 -19.97
CA LYS A 26 -14.71 16.15 -20.31
C LYS A 26 -15.26 15.37 -19.11
N ARG A 27 -14.39 14.62 -18.44
CA ARG A 27 -14.76 13.84 -17.26
C ARG A 27 -15.22 14.72 -16.09
N GLN A 28 -14.57 15.87 -15.89
CA GLN A 28 -15.00 16.86 -14.89
C GLN A 28 -16.37 17.47 -15.24
N ALA A 29 -16.67 17.69 -16.52
CA ALA A 29 -17.99 18.14 -16.97
C ALA A 29 -19.07 17.07 -16.74
N ASP A 30 -18.75 15.79 -16.99
CA ASP A 30 -19.68 14.67 -16.81
C ASP A 30 -20.03 14.41 -15.33
N LEU A 31 -19.03 14.50 -14.43
CA LEU A 31 -19.20 14.22 -13.00
C LEU A 31 -19.59 15.45 -12.17
N GLY A 32 -19.24 16.65 -12.64
CA GLY A 32 -19.32 17.89 -11.88
C GLY A 32 -18.07 18.14 -11.02
N PRO A 33 -17.73 19.41 -10.76
CA PRO A 33 -16.47 19.80 -10.12
C PRO A 33 -16.33 19.28 -8.68
N GLU A 34 -17.39 19.26 -7.88
CA GLU A 34 -17.32 18.79 -6.49
C GLU A 34 -17.05 17.30 -6.39
N VAL A 35 -17.80 16.49 -7.15
CA VAL A 35 -17.63 15.03 -7.21
C VAL A 35 -16.24 14.67 -7.73
N MET A 36 -15.73 15.40 -8.72
CA MET A 36 -14.38 15.19 -9.26
C MET A 36 -13.29 15.46 -8.21
N ARG A 37 -13.41 16.53 -7.42
CA ARG A 37 -12.46 16.82 -6.33
C ARG A 37 -12.49 15.78 -5.22
N GLU A 38 -13.68 15.29 -4.86
CA GLU A 38 -13.80 14.19 -3.90
C GLU A 38 -13.22 12.88 -4.45
N LEU A 39 -13.42 12.59 -5.73
CA LEU A 39 -12.79 11.45 -6.40
C LEU A 39 -11.26 11.55 -6.32
N GLU A 40 -10.67 12.67 -6.74
CA GLU A 40 -9.22 12.90 -6.70
C GLU A 40 -8.64 12.69 -5.31
N ARG A 41 -9.28 13.27 -4.29
CA ARG A 41 -8.84 13.13 -2.90
C ARG A 41 -8.87 11.67 -2.46
N LYS A 42 -9.94 10.95 -2.78
CA LYS A 42 -10.07 9.53 -2.42
C LYS A 42 -9.05 8.66 -3.13
N VAL A 43 -8.83 8.88 -4.43
CA VAL A 43 -7.82 8.17 -5.21
C VAL A 43 -6.43 8.45 -4.62
N LEU A 44 -6.10 9.72 -4.38
CA LEU A 44 -4.81 10.13 -3.84
C LEU A 44 -4.52 9.48 -2.48
N LEU A 45 -5.45 9.59 -1.54
CA LEU A 45 -5.27 9.03 -0.21
C LEU A 45 -5.18 7.50 -0.23
N SER A 46 -5.98 6.83 -1.05
CA SER A 46 -5.95 5.37 -1.17
C SER A 46 -4.64 4.86 -1.78
N VAL A 47 -4.19 5.46 -2.89
CA VAL A 47 -2.93 5.06 -3.55
C VAL A 47 -1.74 5.35 -2.64
N LEU A 48 -1.72 6.53 -2.00
CA LEU A 48 -0.65 6.92 -1.11
C LEU A 48 -0.56 5.98 0.10
N ASP A 49 -1.67 5.69 0.78
CA ASP A 49 -1.65 4.83 1.97
C ASP A 49 -1.16 3.42 1.63
N ARG A 50 -1.65 2.83 0.54
CA ARG A 50 -1.22 1.50 0.11
C ARG A 50 0.26 1.47 -0.28
N LYS A 51 0.71 2.41 -1.13
CA LYS A 51 2.11 2.48 -1.60
C LYS A 51 3.08 2.78 -0.47
N TRP A 52 2.70 3.64 0.47
CA TRP A 52 3.50 3.93 1.64
C TRP A 52 3.64 2.70 2.55
N ARG A 53 2.55 1.96 2.77
CA ARG A 53 2.58 0.72 3.56
C ARG A 53 3.44 -0.36 2.91
N GLU A 54 3.32 -0.53 1.59
CA GLU A 54 4.21 -1.39 0.79
C GLU A 54 5.68 -0.97 0.99
N HIS A 55 5.98 0.33 0.87
CA HIS A 55 7.34 0.85 1.07
C HIS A 55 7.88 0.61 2.48
N LEU A 56 7.08 0.80 3.54
CA LEU A 56 7.50 0.51 4.91
C LEU A 56 7.91 -0.96 5.07
N TYR A 57 7.17 -1.90 4.47
CA TYR A 57 7.56 -3.31 4.49
C TYR A 57 8.88 -3.55 3.74
N GLU A 58 9.07 -2.95 2.56
CA GLU A 58 10.33 -3.05 1.82
C GLU A 58 11.50 -2.46 2.61
N MET A 59 11.28 -1.36 3.33
CA MET A 59 12.30 -0.74 4.19
C MET A 59 12.66 -1.62 5.39
N ASP A 60 11.68 -2.30 6.00
CA ASP A 60 11.92 -3.27 7.07
C ASP A 60 12.77 -4.45 6.55
N TYR A 61 12.43 -5.01 5.38
CA TYR A 61 13.22 -6.07 4.74
C TYR A 61 14.64 -5.61 4.39
N LEU A 62 14.79 -4.39 3.87
CA LEU A 62 16.09 -3.82 3.54
C LEU A 62 16.96 -3.70 4.81
N GLN A 63 16.36 -3.25 5.91
CA GLN A 63 17.06 -3.11 7.19
C GLN A 63 17.56 -4.46 7.73
N GLU A 64 16.76 -5.52 7.65
CA GLU A 64 17.18 -6.88 8.02
C GLU A 64 18.32 -7.40 7.13
N GLY A 65 18.28 -7.11 5.82
CA GLY A 65 19.25 -7.58 4.84
C GLY A 65 20.64 -6.93 4.93
N ILE A 66 20.72 -5.67 5.40
CA ILE A 66 21.98 -4.93 5.49
C ILE A 66 22.92 -5.48 6.56
N GLY A 67 22.38 -6.09 7.62
CA GLY A 67 23.17 -6.75 8.66
C GLY A 67 24.09 -7.84 8.11
N LEU A 68 23.66 -8.55 7.05
CA LEU A 68 24.45 -9.60 6.40
C LEU A 68 25.47 -9.03 5.38
N ARG A 69 25.23 -7.83 4.83
CA ARG A 69 26.09 -7.18 3.82
C ARG A 69 27.23 -6.35 4.40
N ALA A 70 27.20 -6.04 5.69
CA ALA A 70 28.29 -5.37 6.42
C ALA A 70 29.65 -6.11 6.31
N MET A 71 29.65 -7.40 5.92
CA MET A 71 30.86 -8.17 5.65
C MET A 71 31.62 -7.73 4.39
N ALA A 72 31.02 -6.89 3.53
CA ALA A 72 31.60 -6.45 2.25
C ALA A 72 32.46 -5.17 2.32
N GLN A 73 32.87 -4.73 3.53
CA GLN A 73 33.69 -3.51 3.77
C GLN A 73 33.07 -2.18 3.27
N ARG A 74 31.78 -2.17 2.89
CA ARG A 74 31.02 -0.94 2.64
C ARG A 74 30.30 -0.51 3.91
N ASP A 75 30.13 0.80 4.07
CA ASP A 75 29.39 1.35 5.21
C ASP A 75 27.91 0.96 5.10
N PRO A 76 27.38 0.17 6.05
CA PRO A 76 25.98 -0.28 6.04
C PRO A 76 24.97 0.86 6.00
N LEU A 77 25.29 1.99 6.62
CA LEU A 77 24.38 3.14 6.68
C LEU A 77 24.28 3.83 5.31
N VAL A 78 25.38 3.92 4.58
CA VAL A 78 25.41 4.54 3.25
C VAL A 78 24.63 3.72 2.23
N GLU A 79 24.79 2.39 2.24
CA GLU A 79 24.02 1.52 1.35
C GLU A 79 22.52 1.54 1.72
N TYR A 80 22.16 1.56 3.01
CA TYR A 80 20.76 1.73 3.43
C TYR A 80 20.13 3.00 2.88
N GLN A 81 20.83 4.13 3.02
CA GLN A 81 20.33 5.41 2.53
C GLN A 81 20.18 5.42 1.01
N ARG A 82 21.15 4.84 0.29
CA ARG A 82 21.11 4.80 -1.19
C ARG A 82 19.98 3.91 -1.69
N GLU A 83 19.93 2.65 -1.24
CA GLU A 83 18.90 1.70 -1.65
C GLU A 83 17.51 2.16 -1.17
N GLY A 84 17.41 2.71 0.04
CA GLY A 84 16.16 3.27 0.56
C GLY A 84 15.64 4.44 -0.27
N TYR A 85 16.53 5.32 -0.74
CA TYR A 85 16.14 6.40 -1.65
C TYR A 85 15.71 5.87 -3.02
N GLU A 86 16.40 4.88 -3.59
CA GLU A 86 16.00 4.24 -4.85
C GLU A 86 14.60 3.63 -4.75
N LEU A 87 14.29 2.93 -3.65
CA LEU A 87 12.96 2.38 -3.36
C LEU A 87 11.91 3.49 -3.20
N PHE A 88 12.24 4.57 -2.50
CA PHE A 88 11.34 5.72 -2.34
C PHE A 88 11.02 6.39 -3.68
N ALA A 89 12.03 6.63 -4.52
CA ALA A 89 11.83 7.22 -5.84
C ALA A 89 10.93 6.34 -6.72
N ALA A 90 11.18 5.03 -6.73
CA ALA A 90 10.34 4.06 -7.44
C ALA A 90 8.89 4.05 -6.92
N MET A 91 8.69 4.12 -5.59
CA MET A 91 7.36 4.25 -4.98
C MET A 91 6.67 5.53 -5.46
N MET A 92 7.37 6.67 -5.45
CA MET A 92 6.81 7.96 -5.89
C MET A 92 6.38 7.96 -7.35
N ASP A 93 7.15 7.32 -8.23
CA ASP A 93 6.79 7.17 -9.63
C ASP A 93 5.60 6.23 -9.81
N GLY A 94 5.57 5.11 -9.07
CA GLY A 94 4.41 4.22 -9.04
C GLY A 94 3.13 4.90 -8.54
N ILE A 95 3.23 5.80 -7.56
CA ILE A 95 2.10 6.61 -7.09
C ILE A 95 1.56 7.50 -8.23
N LYS A 96 2.43 8.22 -8.95
CA LYS A 96 2.01 9.10 -10.05
C LYS A 96 1.30 8.34 -11.16
N GLU A 97 1.86 7.20 -11.58
CA GLU A 97 1.31 6.37 -12.64
C GLU A 97 -0.08 5.84 -12.26
N GLU A 98 -0.20 5.30 -11.05
CA GLU A 98 -1.45 4.72 -10.58
C GLU A 98 -2.53 5.78 -10.32
N LEU A 99 -2.15 6.95 -9.80
CA LEU A 99 -3.04 8.10 -9.68
C LEU A 99 -3.64 8.50 -11.01
N ALA A 100 -2.79 8.71 -12.02
CA ALA A 100 -3.24 9.07 -13.35
C ALA A 100 -4.20 8.00 -13.89
N SER A 101 -3.80 6.73 -13.85
CA SER A 101 -4.63 5.62 -14.32
C SER A 101 -6.01 5.57 -13.65
N LEU A 102 -6.08 5.67 -12.32
CA LEU A 102 -7.34 5.59 -11.58
C LEU A 102 -8.23 6.82 -11.82
N VAL A 103 -7.67 8.03 -11.82
CA VAL A 103 -8.44 9.27 -12.03
C VAL A 103 -9.20 9.21 -13.36
N PHE A 104 -8.58 8.68 -14.43
CA PHE A 104 -9.21 8.58 -15.75
C PHE A 104 -10.16 7.39 -15.89
N ASN A 105 -9.91 6.25 -15.23
CA ASN A 105 -10.59 4.99 -15.52
C ASN A 105 -11.63 4.54 -14.49
N VAL A 106 -11.60 5.06 -13.25
CA VAL A 106 -12.48 4.54 -12.22
C VAL A 106 -13.95 4.82 -12.49
N GLN A 107 -14.84 3.89 -12.16
CA GLN A 107 -16.28 4.13 -12.25
C GLN A 107 -16.77 4.77 -10.96
N VAL A 108 -17.48 5.89 -11.10
CA VAL A 108 -18.04 6.65 -9.99
C VAL A 108 -19.55 6.44 -9.97
N THR A 109 -20.05 5.99 -8.82
CA THR A 109 -21.48 5.96 -8.53
C THR A 109 -21.75 7.00 -7.45
N VAL A 110 -22.64 7.94 -7.75
CA VAL A 110 -23.14 8.92 -6.78
C VAL A 110 -24.33 8.30 -6.06
N GLU A 111 -24.20 8.03 -4.76
CA GLU A 111 -25.31 7.57 -3.93
C GLU A 111 -25.81 8.74 -3.05
N GLY A 112 -27.14 8.97 -3.04
CA GLY A 112 -27.80 10.00 -2.22
C GLY A 112 -27.73 11.43 -2.81
N ASP A 113 -27.90 12.43 -1.94
CA ASP A 113 -27.99 13.88 -2.25
C ASP A 113 -26.64 14.51 -2.65
N GLY A 114 -25.75 13.75 -3.30
CA GLY A 114 -24.43 14.20 -3.78
C GLY A 114 -23.27 14.12 -2.77
N SER A 115 -23.54 13.78 -1.50
CA SER A 115 -22.52 13.81 -0.43
C SER A 115 -21.59 12.58 -0.38
N GLN A 116 -21.99 11.43 -0.93
CA GLN A 116 -21.21 10.19 -0.87
C GLN A 116 -20.79 9.69 -2.25
N VAL A 117 -19.58 10.08 -2.66
CA VAL A 117 -18.93 9.56 -3.87
C VAL A 117 -18.36 8.17 -3.61
N LYS A 118 -18.93 7.11 -4.21
CA LYS A 118 -18.32 5.77 -4.18
C LYS A 118 -17.53 5.56 -5.48
N ALA A 119 -16.22 5.41 -5.33
CA ALA A 119 -15.33 4.99 -6.41
C ALA A 119 -15.15 3.47 -6.33
N ALA A 120 -15.66 2.75 -7.33
CA ALA A 120 -15.56 1.30 -7.37
C ALA A 120 -14.09 0.87 -7.39
N GLY A 121 -13.68 0.05 -6.43
CA GLY A 121 -12.31 -0.49 -6.34
C GLY A 121 -11.28 0.36 -5.58
N ILE A 122 -11.64 1.59 -5.15
CA ILE A 122 -10.73 2.48 -4.38
C ILE A 122 -11.04 2.46 -2.88
N THR A 123 -12.26 2.08 -2.50
CA THR A 123 -12.57 1.80 -1.09
C THR A 123 -11.91 0.48 -0.72
N GLU A 124 -10.74 0.57 -0.09
CA GLU A 124 -10.09 -0.58 0.52
C GLU A 124 -11.08 -1.27 1.47
N LYS A 125 -11.29 -2.57 1.28
CA LYS A 125 -11.80 -3.40 2.38
C LYS A 125 -10.82 -3.20 3.53
N PRO A 126 -11.29 -3.00 4.78
CA PRO A 126 -10.39 -2.94 5.92
C PRO A 126 -9.54 -4.21 5.88
N VAL A 127 -8.26 -4.04 5.57
CA VAL A 127 -7.28 -5.10 5.74
C VAL A 127 -7.30 -5.34 7.23
N ASN A 128 -7.76 -6.51 7.65
CA ASN A 128 -7.55 -6.96 9.01
C ASN A 128 -6.03 -6.97 9.19
N THR A 129 -5.48 -5.89 9.74
CA THR A 129 -4.15 -5.83 10.30
C THR A 129 -4.19 -6.67 11.58
N THR A 130 -4.43 -7.97 11.41
CA THR A 130 -3.93 -8.95 12.35
C THR A 130 -2.42 -8.77 12.25
N GLY A 131 -1.86 -7.95 13.15
CA GLY A 131 -0.44 -7.63 13.14
C GLY A 131 0.36 -8.91 12.91
N LEU A 132 1.36 -8.85 12.04
CA LEU A 132 2.26 -9.96 11.73
C LEU A 132 2.90 -10.43 13.04
N GLN A 133 2.23 -11.36 13.72
CA GLN A 133 2.71 -11.98 14.93
C GLN A 133 3.67 -13.07 14.50
N TYR A 134 4.96 -12.74 14.58
CA TYR A 134 6.08 -13.66 14.47
C TYR A 134 5.87 -14.83 15.44
N THR A 135 5.53 -16.00 14.92
CA THR A 135 5.60 -17.24 15.70
C THR A 135 7.00 -17.80 15.51
N ALA A 136 7.94 -17.39 16.34
CA ALA A 136 9.10 -18.23 16.56
C ALA A 136 8.61 -19.50 17.25
N ALA A 137 8.71 -20.65 16.58
CA ALA A 137 8.47 -21.94 17.20
C ALA A 137 9.63 -22.22 18.17
N ASP A 138 9.32 -22.66 19.39
CA ASP A 138 10.32 -23.33 20.22
C ASP A 138 10.58 -24.75 19.68
N GLU A 139 11.63 -25.41 20.18
CA GLU A 139 12.12 -26.73 19.74
C GLU A 139 11.10 -27.88 19.82
N SER A 140 9.90 -27.62 20.37
CA SER A 140 8.82 -28.59 20.50
C SER A 140 7.69 -28.41 19.45
N GLY A 141 7.77 -27.38 18.60
CA GLY A 141 6.85 -27.20 17.47
C GLY A 141 5.43 -26.80 17.84
N ILE A 142 5.18 -26.31 19.06
CA ILE A 142 3.84 -25.94 19.52
C ILE A 142 3.70 -24.42 19.47
N SER A 143 2.92 -23.93 18.49
CA SER A 143 2.46 -22.54 18.44
C SER A 143 1.25 -22.36 19.34
N THR A 144 1.36 -21.57 20.41
CA THR A 144 0.19 -21.13 21.19
C THR A 144 -0.08 -19.66 20.92
N LYS A 145 -1.07 -19.39 20.05
CA LYS A 145 -1.72 -18.08 19.93
C LYS A 145 -3.08 -18.12 20.64
N GLY A 146 -3.39 -17.05 21.38
CA GLY A 146 -4.75 -16.71 21.77
C GLY A 146 -5.15 -17.10 23.19
N ASP A 147 -6.09 -16.31 23.74
CA ASP A 147 -6.70 -16.50 25.05
C ASP A 147 -6.96 -17.98 25.34
N VAL A 148 -6.17 -18.53 26.27
CA VAL A 148 -6.30 -19.93 26.68
C VAL A 148 -7.63 -20.06 27.43
N SER A 149 -8.63 -20.61 26.74
CA SER A 149 -9.92 -20.96 27.33
C SER A 149 -9.73 -21.70 28.67
N ARG A 150 -10.53 -21.36 29.69
CA ARG A 150 -10.41 -21.91 31.06
C ARG A 150 -10.39 -23.45 31.10
N ASN A 151 -10.97 -24.13 30.11
CA ASN A 151 -11.00 -25.60 30.04
C ASN A 151 -9.96 -26.22 29.10
N SER A 152 -9.18 -25.44 28.35
CA SER A 152 -8.13 -25.92 27.43
C SER A 152 -6.94 -26.50 28.21
N PRO A 153 -6.12 -27.38 27.58
CA PRO A 153 -4.84 -27.82 28.15
C PRO A 153 -3.95 -26.63 28.50
N CYS A 154 -3.29 -26.69 29.65
CA CYS A 154 -2.44 -25.60 30.14
C CYS A 154 -1.11 -25.56 29.37
N PRO A 155 -0.67 -24.38 28.88
CA PRO A 155 0.53 -24.26 28.04
C PRO A 155 1.85 -24.50 28.79
N CYS A 156 1.84 -24.58 30.12
CA CYS A 156 3.04 -24.91 30.92
C CYS A 156 3.47 -26.39 30.83
N GLY A 157 2.85 -27.21 29.96
CA GLY A 157 3.19 -28.62 29.78
C GLY A 157 2.73 -29.55 30.92
N SER A 158 1.98 -29.07 31.90
CA SER A 158 1.57 -29.86 33.09
C SER A 158 0.52 -30.95 32.83
N GLY A 159 -0.05 -31.02 31.61
CA GLY A 159 -1.13 -31.95 31.24
C GLY A 159 -2.49 -31.65 31.89
N LYS A 160 -2.60 -30.60 32.72
CA LYS A 160 -3.84 -30.20 33.41
C LYS A 160 -4.61 -29.14 32.60
N LYS A 161 -5.92 -29.02 32.83
CA LYS A 161 -6.74 -27.92 32.26
C LYS A 161 -6.32 -26.56 32.85
N TYR A 162 -6.32 -25.49 32.05
CA TYR A 162 -5.82 -24.17 32.40
C TYR A 162 -6.36 -23.63 33.74
N LYS A 163 -7.68 -23.70 33.97
CA LYS A 163 -8.30 -23.27 35.24
C LYS A 163 -7.85 -24.02 36.50
N ARG A 164 -7.25 -25.20 36.35
CA ARG A 164 -6.75 -26.04 37.46
C ARG A 164 -5.23 -25.91 37.63
N CYS A 165 -4.59 -25.03 36.87
CA CYS A 165 -3.15 -24.80 36.96
C CYS A 165 -2.85 -23.30 37.12
N HIS A 166 -3.05 -22.49 36.06
CA HIS A 166 -2.68 -21.06 36.03
C HIS A 166 -3.89 -20.12 35.86
N GLY A 167 -5.10 -20.65 35.65
CA GLY A 167 -6.36 -19.89 35.54
C GLY A 167 -7.29 -20.06 36.74
N GLY A 168 -6.76 -20.52 37.88
CA GLY A 168 -7.42 -20.44 39.18
C GLY A 168 -7.08 -19.08 39.82
N ALA A 169 -8.04 -18.48 40.53
CA ALA A 169 -7.81 -17.25 41.28
C ALA A 169 -6.60 -17.36 42.23
#